data_AF-A0A0M2EXM7-F1
#
_entry.id   AF-A0A0M2EXM7-F1
#
_cell.length_a   1.000
_cell.length_b   1.000
_cell.length_c   1.000
_cell.angle_alpha   90.00
_cell.angle_beta   90.00
_cell.angle_gamma   90.00
#
_symmetry.space_group_name_H-M   'P 1'
#
loop_
_entity.id
_entity.type
_entity.pdbx_description
1 polymer ?
#
loop_
_entity_poly.entity_id
_entity_poly.type
_entity_poly.pdbx_seq_one_letter_code
_entity_poly.pdbx_strand_id
1 'polypeptide(L)'
;MANLSENPQWVDGIYQIETSDPVVGGPDGVSNRQAKELAGRTSYLKKEQEKTGSDLAKHTAAADPHTQYAPKENPTFTGTPKAPTPATDSNSQQIATTAFVRSVGATKLAKDQNGADIQDRELFNRNLGSSRAYSSSISIGGSAGVWTTAEFIGWLESQGAFVHAYWVCRGSWSYVHNKIISDTECGQIPLAGSVVEVMGQNDATTIRITTPSTTPAGLSDSANAQFTYVYNGIDYSPGWRRDYNTKNKPTAADVGALPVNAVAQAAAKLATPRTINGVPFDGSANIALTHANLGLTETVNLAAGALEKAKNGTDIPDKVAFYNNVTLRGTLVDGMTFANCDKAGDYVVAINDPNTVADMPVYKGQKLYGYGVLHVFQHGNFVGQEYINHNGDFAWRQK
;
A
#
# COMPACT_ATOMS: atom_id res chain seq x y z
N MET A 1 -12.78 -131.74 -22.53
CA MET A 1 -12.01 -131.38 -23.75
C MET A 1 -10.70 -130.76 -23.32
N ALA A 2 -9.58 -131.10 -23.97
CA ALA A 2 -8.27 -130.52 -23.67
C ALA A 2 -8.01 -129.31 -24.59
N ASN A 3 -7.60 -128.17 -24.03
CA ASN A 3 -7.28 -126.94 -24.76
C ASN A 3 -5.77 -126.69 -24.77
N LEU A 4 -5.25 -126.04 -25.81
CA LEU A 4 -3.87 -125.54 -25.82
C LEU A 4 -3.77 -124.29 -24.93
N SER A 5 -2.69 -124.19 -24.17
CA SER A 5 -2.43 -123.00 -23.35
C SER A 5 -1.96 -121.86 -24.24
N GLU A 6 -2.72 -120.76 -24.25
CA GLU A 6 -2.33 -119.52 -24.93
C GLU A 6 -1.40 -118.71 -24.01
N ASN A 7 -0.13 -118.56 -24.39
CA ASN A 7 0.80 -117.66 -23.70
C ASN A 7 1.06 -116.46 -24.61
N PRO A 8 0.76 -115.22 -24.19
CA PRO A 8 0.94 -114.02 -25.02
C PRO A 8 2.43 -113.69 -25.18
N GLN A 9 3.06 -114.35 -26.15
CA GLN A 9 4.45 -114.13 -26.54
C GLN A 9 4.52 -113.95 -28.05
N TRP A 10 5.28 -112.95 -28.48
CA TRP A 10 5.62 -112.79 -29.89
C TRP A 10 6.74 -113.78 -30.24
N VAL A 11 6.47 -114.66 -31.19
CA VAL A 11 7.50 -115.50 -31.84
C VAL A 11 7.78 -114.92 -33.23
N ASP A 12 8.99 -115.04 -33.78
CA ASP A 12 9.36 -114.41 -35.06
C ASP A 12 8.98 -115.23 -36.30
N GLY A 13 8.75 -116.54 -36.15
CA GLY A 13 8.22 -117.43 -37.17
C GLY A 13 7.18 -118.41 -36.60
N ILE A 14 6.35 -118.97 -37.46
CA ILE A 14 5.50 -120.12 -37.13
C ILE A 14 6.21 -121.36 -37.69
N TYR A 15 6.46 -122.33 -36.84
CA TYR A 15 7.13 -123.58 -37.21
C TYR A 15 6.40 -124.26 -38.36
N GLN A 16 7.11 -124.81 -39.34
CA GLN A 16 6.49 -125.63 -40.38
C GLN A 16 6.66 -127.08 -40.00
N ILE A 17 5.56 -127.84 -39.87
CA ILE A 17 5.64 -129.28 -39.65
C ILE A 17 6.37 -129.91 -40.84
N GLU A 18 7.43 -130.65 -40.53
CA GLU A 18 8.27 -131.34 -41.51
C GLU A 18 7.72 -132.74 -41.79
N THR A 19 8.08 -133.32 -42.94
CA THR A 19 7.63 -134.68 -43.31
C THR A 19 8.20 -135.77 -42.40
N SER A 20 9.26 -135.48 -41.65
CA SER A 20 9.86 -136.35 -40.65
C SER A 20 9.31 -136.19 -39.23
N ASP A 21 8.44 -135.21 -38.99
CA ASP A 21 7.91 -134.96 -37.64
C ASP A 21 6.92 -136.05 -37.21
N PRO A 22 7.04 -136.59 -35.99
CA PRO A 22 6.09 -137.56 -35.49
C PRO A 22 4.73 -136.91 -35.19
N VAL A 23 3.63 -137.64 -35.41
CA VAL A 23 2.28 -137.16 -35.06
C VAL A 23 2.07 -137.27 -33.54
N VAL A 24 2.55 -136.26 -32.81
CA VAL A 24 2.50 -136.19 -31.34
C VAL A 24 1.59 -135.04 -30.93
N GLY A 25 0.48 -135.38 -30.29
CA GLY A 25 -0.43 -134.43 -29.64
C GLY A 25 0.01 -134.06 -28.21
N GLY A 26 -0.89 -133.47 -27.44
CA GLY A 26 -0.60 -133.00 -26.07
C GLY A 26 0.00 -131.58 -26.03
N PRO A 27 0.21 -131.00 -24.83
CA PRO A 27 0.60 -129.59 -24.64
C PRO A 27 1.92 -129.18 -25.30
N ASP A 28 2.83 -130.14 -25.47
CA ASP A 28 4.18 -129.96 -26.03
C ASP A 28 4.44 -130.86 -27.25
N GLY A 29 3.38 -131.43 -27.83
CA GLY A 29 3.47 -132.22 -29.06
C GLY A 29 3.74 -131.36 -30.28
N VAL A 30 4.64 -131.82 -31.17
CA VAL A 30 5.04 -131.08 -32.39
C VAL A 30 3.85 -130.76 -33.30
N SER A 31 2.83 -131.63 -33.35
CA SER A 31 1.62 -131.42 -34.15
C SER A 31 0.78 -130.22 -33.68
N ASN A 32 0.96 -129.76 -32.43
CA ASN A 32 0.26 -128.61 -31.86
C ASN A 32 1.11 -127.33 -31.85
N ARG A 33 2.39 -127.39 -32.25
CA ARG A 33 3.34 -126.26 -32.14
C ARG A 33 2.89 -125.05 -32.97
N GLN A 34 2.49 -125.27 -34.22
CA GLN A 34 1.96 -124.23 -35.11
C GLN A 34 0.77 -123.48 -34.50
N ALA A 35 -0.20 -124.24 -33.99
CA ALA A 35 -1.41 -123.69 -33.39
C ALA A 35 -1.09 -122.93 -32.10
N LYS A 36 -0.16 -123.44 -31.27
CA LYS A 36 0.31 -122.79 -30.04
C LYS A 36 1.04 -121.47 -30.33
N GLU A 37 1.93 -121.45 -31.32
CA GLU A 37 2.69 -120.26 -31.74
C GLU A 37 1.78 -119.19 -32.36
N LEU A 38 0.82 -119.59 -33.21
CA LEU A 38 -0.17 -118.67 -33.76
C LEU A 38 -1.08 -118.09 -32.68
N ALA A 39 -1.60 -118.94 -31.79
CA ALA A 39 -2.45 -118.50 -30.68
C ALA A 39 -1.70 -117.56 -29.71
N GLY A 40 -0.41 -117.83 -29.44
CA GLY A 40 0.45 -116.95 -28.64
C GLY A 40 0.64 -115.56 -29.26
N ARG A 41 0.89 -115.48 -30.58
CA ARG A 41 0.96 -114.20 -31.32
C ARG A 41 -0.37 -113.44 -31.29
N THR A 42 -1.48 -114.13 -31.55
CA THR A 42 -2.81 -113.51 -31.53
C THR A 42 -3.13 -112.96 -30.13
N SER A 43 -2.80 -113.70 -29.08
CA SER A 43 -2.97 -113.27 -27.69
C SER A 43 -2.05 -112.08 -27.35
N TYR A 44 -0.80 -112.07 -27.82
CA TYR A 44 0.12 -110.93 -27.67
C TYR A 44 -0.42 -109.67 -28.38
N LEU A 45 -0.83 -109.77 -29.65
CA LEU A 45 -1.38 -108.65 -30.41
C LEU A 45 -2.66 -108.11 -29.79
N LYS A 46 -3.56 -109.00 -29.33
CA LYS A 46 -4.77 -108.61 -28.60
C LYS A 46 -4.41 -107.83 -27.34
N LYS A 47 -3.45 -108.32 -26.55
CA LYS A 47 -2.97 -107.64 -25.34
C LYS A 47 -2.37 -106.26 -25.64
N GLU A 48 -1.55 -106.13 -26.67
CA GLU A 48 -0.97 -104.83 -27.07
C GLU A 48 -2.04 -103.88 -27.63
N GLN A 49 -3.03 -104.38 -28.36
CA GLN A 49 -4.17 -103.59 -28.83
C GLN A 49 -5.04 -103.11 -27.65
N GLU A 50 -5.35 -103.99 -26.70
CA GLU A 50 -6.09 -103.66 -25.48
C GLU A 50 -5.31 -102.66 -24.61
N LYS A 51 -3.98 -102.81 -24.50
CA LYS A 51 -3.10 -101.87 -23.79
C LYS A 51 -3.11 -100.50 -24.47
N THR A 52 -2.93 -100.46 -25.79
CA THR A 52 -2.98 -99.21 -26.56
C THR A 52 -4.34 -98.52 -26.40
N GLY A 53 -5.43 -99.28 -26.46
CA GLY A 53 -6.78 -98.78 -26.19
C GLY A 53 -6.95 -98.23 -24.77
N SER A 54 -6.43 -98.94 -23.76
CA SER A 54 -6.40 -98.48 -22.36
C SER A 54 -5.59 -97.20 -22.19
N ASP A 55 -4.41 -97.11 -22.79
CA ASP A 55 -3.53 -95.94 -22.68
C ASP A 55 -4.14 -94.72 -23.37
N LEU A 56 -4.79 -94.90 -24.52
CA LEU A 56 -5.56 -93.84 -25.18
C LEU A 56 -6.78 -93.42 -24.35
N ALA A 57 -7.49 -94.37 -23.74
CA ALA A 57 -8.62 -94.05 -22.86
C ALA A 57 -8.16 -93.24 -21.64
N LYS A 58 -7.02 -93.60 -21.03
CA LYS A 58 -6.40 -92.82 -19.94
C LYS A 58 -5.96 -91.44 -20.41
N HIS A 59 -5.33 -91.33 -21.58
CA HIS A 59 -4.93 -90.05 -22.17
C HIS A 59 -6.14 -89.15 -22.43
N THR A 60 -7.24 -89.69 -22.97
CA THR A 60 -8.47 -88.95 -23.25
C THR A 60 -9.21 -88.52 -21.99
N ALA A 61 -9.17 -89.35 -20.94
CA ALA A 61 -9.83 -89.07 -19.66
C ALA A 61 -9.03 -88.15 -18.73
N ALA A 62 -7.72 -87.98 -18.97
CA ALA A 62 -6.90 -87.07 -18.19
C ALA A 62 -7.35 -85.62 -18.40
N ALA A 63 -7.44 -84.85 -17.32
CA ALA A 63 -7.83 -83.44 -17.38
C ALA A 63 -6.79 -82.59 -18.14
N ASP A 64 -5.51 -82.97 -18.06
CA ASP A 64 -4.40 -82.36 -18.80
C ASP A 64 -3.40 -83.44 -19.25
N PRO A 65 -3.63 -84.10 -20.39
CA PRO A 65 -2.73 -85.12 -20.91
C PRO A 65 -1.43 -84.56 -21.51
N HIS A 66 -1.27 -83.23 -21.56
CA HIS A 66 -0.14 -82.55 -22.20
C HIS A 66 0.37 -81.38 -21.35
N THR A 67 0.96 -81.72 -20.19
CA THR A 67 1.42 -80.77 -19.16
C THR A 67 2.53 -79.80 -19.60
N GLN A 68 3.11 -79.99 -20.79
CA GLN A 68 4.06 -79.04 -21.38
C GLN A 68 3.40 -77.78 -21.94
N TYR A 69 2.07 -77.75 -22.08
CA TYR A 69 1.30 -76.60 -22.56
C TYR A 69 0.55 -75.91 -21.42
N ALA A 70 0.11 -74.67 -21.65
CA ALA A 70 -0.70 -73.96 -20.67
C ALA A 70 -2.09 -74.62 -20.52
N PRO A 71 -2.64 -74.72 -19.29
CA PRO A 71 -4.00 -75.20 -19.07
C PRO A 71 -5.03 -74.37 -19.85
N LYS A 72 -6.09 -75.01 -20.35
CA LYS A 72 -7.18 -74.31 -21.04
C LYS A 72 -7.96 -73.39 -20.08
N GLU A 73 -8.22 -73.90 -18.88
CA GLU A 73 -8.94 -73.18 -17.84
C GLU A 73 -7.94 -72.57 -16.86
N ASN A 74 -8.11 -71.27 -16.57
CA ASN A 74 -7.29 -70.51 -15.62
C ASN A 74 -5.77 -70.70 -15.80
N PRO A 75 -5.21 -70.52 -17.02
CA PRO A 75 -3.78 -70.60 -17.22
C PRO A 75 -3.05 -69.58 -16.35
N THR A 76 -1.99 -70.02 -15.67
CA THR A 76 -1.01 -69.10 -15.06
C THR A 76 0.13 -68.90 -16.05
N PHE A 77 0.33 -67.67 -16.54
CA PHE A 77 1.43 -67.35 -17.43
C PHE A 77 2.72 -67.09 -16.65
N THR A 78 3.83 -67.70 -17.07
CA THR A 78 5.17 -67.52 -16.47
C THR A 78 6.17 -67.01 -17.53
N GLY A 79 7.26 -66.36 -17.11
CA GLY A 79 8.26 -65.81 -18.03
C GLY A 79 7.79 -64.51 -18.71
N THR A 80 8.03 -64.38 -20.02
CA THR A 80 7.68 -63.17 -20.81
C THR A 80 6.65 -63.51 -21.91
N PRO A 81 5.38 -63.78 -21.55
CA PRO A 81 4.35 -64.15 -22.51
C PRO A 81 4.14 -63.06 -23.55
N LYS A 82 3.93 -63.47 -24.81
CA LYS A 82 3.63 -62.57 -25.93
C LYS A 82 2.18 -62.77 -26.35
N ALA A 83 1.47 -61.66 -26.57
CA ALA A 83 0.14 -61.64 -27.17
C ALA A 83 0.10 -60.55 -28.26
N PRO A 84 -0.84 -60.63 -29.22
CA PRO A 84 -1.09 -59.54 -30.15
C PRO A 84 -1.42 -58.25 -29.39
N THR A 85 -0.88 -57.11 -29.83
CA THR A 85 -1.22 -55.81 -29.27
C THR A 85 -2.63 -55.42 -29.74
N PRO A 86 -3.61 -55.22 -28.83
CA PRO A 86 -4.94 -54.75 -29.21
C PRO A 86 -4.91 -53.35 -29.84
N ALA A 87 -5.95 -53.02 -30.62
CA ALA A 87 -6.20 -51.64 -31.06
C ALA A 87 -6.47 -50.74 -29.85
N THR A 88 -6.08 -49.45 -29.91
CA THR A 88 -6.13 -48.52 -28.77
C THR A 88 -7.54 -48.16 -28.30
N ASP A 89 -8.56 -48.43 -29.11
CA ASP A 89 -9.98 -48.27 -28.83
C ASP A 89 -10.68 -49.57 -28.40
N SER A 90 -9.94 -50.68 -28.29
CA SER A 90 -10.49 -51.99 -27.93
C SER A 90 -11.07 -51.98 -26.50
N ASN A 91 -12.32 -52.42 -26.39
CA ASN A 91 -13.02 -52.67 -25.13
C ASN A 91 -13.34 -54.18 -24.92
N SER A 92 -12.63 -55.04 -25.66
CA SER A 92 -12.83 -56.49 -25.63
C SER A 92 -12.17 -57.15 -24.42
N GLN A 93 -12.36 -58.46 -24.27
CA GLN A 93 -11.72 -59.26 -23.22
C GLN A 93 -10.31 -59.76 -23.61
N GLN A 94 -9.69 -59.19 -24.65
CA GLN A 94 -8.32 -59.54 -25.03
C GLN A 94 -7.29 -59.15 -23.95
N ILE A 95 -6.18 -59.88 -23.89
CA ILE A 95 -5.08 -59.57 -22.96
C ILE A 95 -4.48 -58.20 -23.28
N ALA A 96 -4.44 -57.31 -22.30
CA ALA A 96 -3.77 -56.02 -22.40
C ALA A 96 -2.24 -56.21 -22.34
N THR A 97 -1.55 -56.04 -23.47
CA THR A 97 -0.08 -56.09 -23.51
C THR A 97 0.52 -54.81 -22.92
N THR A 98 1.78 -54.89 -22.47
CA THR A 98 2.51 -53.69 -21.99
C THR A 98 2.64 -52.62 -23.08
N ALA A 99 2.74 -53.02 -24.36
CA ALA A 99 2.75 -52.12 -25.49
C ALA A 99 1.41 -51.36 -25.64
N PHE A 100 0.27 -52.05 -25.47
CA PHE A 100 -1.05 -51.42 -25.46
C PHE A 100 -1.22 -50.45 -24.28
N VAL A 101 -0.85 -50.86 -23.06
CA VAL A 101 -0.97 -49.98 -21.88
C VAL A 101 -0.11 -48.73 -22.05
N ARG A 102 1.11 -48.87 -22.58
CA ARG A 102 1.98 -47.73 -22.87
C ARG A 102 1.41 -46.81 -23.94
N SER A 103 0.79 -47.35 -25.00
CA SER A 103 0.22 -46.54 -26.06
C SER A 103 -1.01 -45.76 -25.59
N VAL A 104 -1.97 -46.39 -24.90
CA VAL A 104 -3.16 -45.69 -24.40
C VAL A 104 -2.81 -44.69 -23.31
N GLY A 105 -1.92 -45.04 -22.37
CA GLY A 105 -1.49 -44.16 -21.29
C GLY A 105 -0.74 -42.91 -21.76
N ALA A 106 0.00 -43.00 -22.86
CA ALA A 106 0.74 -41.86 -23.42
C ALA A 106 -0.16 -40.80 -24.09
N THR A 107 -1.43 -41.11 -24.37
CA THR A 107 -2.32 -40.21 -25.15
C THR A 107 -3.10 -39.20 -24.32
N LYS A 108 -3.03 -39.26 -22.97
CA LYS A 108 -3.76 -38.36 -22.08
C LYS A 108 -2.80 -37.39 -21.39
N LEU A 109 -3.03 -36.10 -21.57
CA LEU A 109 -2.22 -34.98 -21.07
C LEU A 109 -0.74 -35.15 -21.37
N ALA A 110 -0.44 -35.48 -22.63
CA ALA A 110 0.93 -35.60 -23.12
C ALA A 110 1.68 -34.28 -22.88
N LYS A 111 2.79 -34.35 -22.11
CA LYS A 111 3.54 -33.15 -21.67
C LYS A 111 4.07 -32.32 -22.85
N ASP A 112 4.49 -33.00 -23.92
CA ASP A 112 4.96 -32.39 -25.17
C ASP A 112 3.82 -31.76 -25.99
N GLN A 113 2.57 -32.14 -25.75
CA GLN A 113 1.40 -31.54 -26.41
C GLN A 113 0.87 -30.29 -25.70
N ASN A 114 1.34 -29.97 -24.48
CA ASN A 114 0.95 -28.77 -23.73
C ASN A 114 -0.58 -28.54 -23.67
N GLY A 115 -1.36 -29.62 -23.49
CA GLY A 115 -2.82 -29.56 -23.39
C GLY A 115 -3.57 -29.46 -24.72
N ALA A 116 -2.92 -29.70 -25.87
CA ALA A 116 -3.58 -29.76 -27.17
C ALA A 116 -4.62 -30.90 -27.27
N ASP A 117 -4.49 -31.94 -26.45
CA ASP A 117 -5.40 -33.07 -26.34
C ASP A 117 -6.63 -32.80 -25.46
N ILE A 118 -6.71 -31.63 -24.83
CA ILE A 118 -7.87 -31.19 -24.07
C ILE A 118 -8.98 -30.79 -25.05
N GLN A 119 -10.06 -31.57 -25.05
CA GLN A 119 -11.19 -31.39 -25.96
C GLN A 119 -11.86 -30.02 -25.80
N ASP A 120 -12.10 -29.59 -24.56
CA ASP A 120 -12.65 -28.27 -24.23
C ASP A 120 -11.68 -27.51 -23.31
N ARG A 121 -10.79 -26.74 -23.94
CA ARG A 121 -9.77 -25.94 -23.26
C ARG A 121 -10.37 -24.83 -22.39
N GLU A 122 -11.53 -24.31 -22.76
CA GLU A 122 -12.22 -23.25 -22.02
C GLU A 122 -12.86 -23.79 -20.74
N LEU A 123 -13.58 -24.92 -20.84
CA LEU A 123 -14.12 -25.63 -19.69
C LEU A 123 -13.00 -26.09 -18.75
N PHE A 124 -11.89 -26.59 -19.31
CA PHE A 124 -10.72 -26.98 -18.52
C PHE A 124 -10.12 -25.80 -17.74
N ASN A 125 -9.88 -24.66 -18.40
CA ASN A 125 -9.37 -23.46 -17.72
C ASN A 125 -10.32 -22.97 -16.62
N ARG A 126 -11.63 -23.01 -16.87
CA ARG A 126 -12.66 -22.63 -15.89
C ARG A 126 -12.63 -23.56 -14.66
N ASN A 127 -12.54 -24.87 -14.87
CA ASN A 127 -12.49 -25.84 -13.78
C ASN A 127 -11.20 -25.72 -12.95
N LEU A 128 -10.09 -25.34 -13.58
CA LEU A 128 -8.85 -25.03 -12.87
C LEU A 128 -8.94 -23.73 -12.04
N GLY A 129 -9.88 -22.83 -12.36
CA GLY A 129 -9.94 -21.50 -11.75
C GLY A 129 -8.77 -20.60 -12.13
N SER A 130 -8.06 -20.91 -13.23
CA SER A 130 -6.90 -20.14 -13.68
C SER A 130 -7.34 -18.85 -14.38
N SER A 131 -6.54 -17.79 -14.20
CA SER A 131 -6.68 -16.53 -14.93
C SER A 131 -6.64 -16.75 -16.44
N ARG A 132 -7.64 -16.26 -17.18
CA ARG A 132 -7.67 -16.31 -18.65
C ARG A 132 -7.10 -15.02 -19.26
N ALA A 133 -5.92 -15.12 -19.87
CA ALA A 133 -5.38 -14.06 -20.72
C ALA A 133 -5.93 -14.19 -22.14
N TYR A 134 -6.98 -13.43 -22.47
CA TYR A 134 -7.73 -13.60 -23.70
C TYR A 134 -7.00 -13.11 -24.96
N SER A 135 -6.43 -11.90 -24.90
CA SER A 135 -5.65 -11.33 -26.02
C SER A 135 -4.77 -10.19 -25.53
N SER A 136 -3.59 -10.06 -26.14
CA SER A 136 -2.67 -8.95 -25.91
C SER A 136 -2.89 -7.77 -26.87
N SER A 137 -3.77 -7.89 -27.86
CA SER A 137 -4.03 -6.84 -28.87
C SER A 137 -5.39 -7.03 -29.58
N ILE A 138 -6.49 -7.04 -28.82
CA ILE A 138 -7.85 -7.18 -29.38
C ILE A 138 -8.46 -5.84 -29.81
N SER A 139 -9.27 -5.83 -30.86
CA SER A 139 -10.10 -4.67 -31.22
C SER A 139 -11.37 -4.65 -30.38
N ILE A 140 -11.43 -3.82 -29.35
CA ILE A 140 -12.55 -3.74 -28.41
C ILE A 140 -13.68 -2.91 -29.04
N GLY A 141 -14.64 -3.61 -29.67
CA GLY A 141 -15.76 -3.02 -30.42
C GLY A 141 -15.50 -2.79 -31.91
N GLY A 142 -14.30 -3.10 -32.40
CA GLY A 142 -13.95 -3.21 -33.83
C GLY A 142 -14.02 -1.92 -34.66
N SER A 143 -14.41 -0.80 -34.06
CA SER A 143 -14.69 0.47 -34.74
C SER A 143 -14.57 1.64 -33.78
N ALA A 144 -14.41 2.85 -34.33
CA ALA A 144 -14.36 4.09 -33.55
C ALA A 144 -15.74 4.40 -32.96
N GLY A 145 -15.75 5.26 -31.95
CA GLY A 145 -16.98 5.76 -31.32
C GLY A 145 -17.09 5.40 -29.85
N VAL A 146 -18.24 5.73 -29.28
CA VAL A 146 -18.50 5.58 -27.85
C VAL A 146 -19.35 4.36 -27.56
N TRP A 147 -19.21 3.85 -26.34
CA TRP A 147 -20.12 2.91 -25.70
C TRP A 147 -20.62 3.48 -24.37
N THR A 148 -21.81 3.06 -24.00
CA THR A 148 -22.29 3.04 -22.63
C THR A 148 -21.60 1.93 -21.84
N THR A 149 -21.66 2.02 -20.52
CA THR A 149 -21.13 0.99 -19.62
C THR A 149 -21.86 -0.34 -19.86
N ALA A 150 -23.16 -0.30 -20.13
CA ALA A 150 -23.95 -1.49 -20.46
C ALA A 150 -23.50 -2.17 -21.76
N GLU A 151 -23.23 -1.42 -22.83
CA GLU A 151 -22.72 -1.99 -24.09
C GLU A 151 -21.33 -2.60 -23.93
N PHE A 152 -20.46 -1.97 -23.13
CA PHE A 152 -19.15 -2.52 -22.83
C PHE A 152 -19.24 -3.82 -22.03
N ILE A 153 -20.12 -3.89 -21.02
CA ILE A 153 -20.39 -5.11 -20.26
C ILE A 153 -20.96 -6.20 -21.17
N GLY A 154 -21.92 -5.90 -22.04
CA GLY A 154 -22.44 -6.86 -23.01
C GLY A 154 -21.36 -7.39 -23.97
N TRP A 155 -20.40 -6.54 -24.36
CA TRP A 155 -19.24 -7.00 -25.11
C TRP A 155 -18.38 -7.97 -24.29
N LEU A 156 -18.08 -7.67 -23.02
CA LEU A 156 -17.34 -8.57 -22.13
C LEU A 156 -18.05 -9.92 -21.92
N GLU A 157 -19.38 -9.91 -21.78
CA GLU A 157 -20.21 -11.12 -21.71
C GLU A 157 -20.03 -11.98 -22.97
N SER A 158 -20.06 -11.35 -24.15
CA SER A 158 -19.85 -12.06 -25.43
C SER A 158 -18.45 -12.67 -25.57
N GLN A 159 -17.44 -12.15 -24.86
CA GLN A 159 -16.10 -12.74 -24.80
C GLN A 159 -15.96 -13.84 -23.72
N GLY A 160 -17.02 -14.08 -22.96
CA GLY A 160 -17.03 -14.99 -21.82
C GLY A 160 -16.22 -14.48 -20.64
N ALA A 161 -16.15 -13.17 -20.40
CA ALA A 161 -15.32 -12.62 -19.32
C ALA A 161 -15.81 -13.01 -17.92
N PHE A 162 -17.13 -13.14 -17.73
CA PHE A 162 -17.77 -13.38 -16.43
C PHE A 162 -17.95 -14.86 -16.06
N VAL A 163 -17.44 -15.79 -16.87
CA VAL A 163 -17.47 -17.24 -16.58
C VAL A 163 -16.13 -17.75 -16.04
N HIS A 164 -15.18 -16.86 -15.78
CA HIS A 164 -13.86 -17.17 -15.19
C HIS A 164 -13.70 -16.38 -13.89
N ALA A 165 -12.94 -16.93 -12.93
CA ALA A 165 -12.63 -16.19 -11.69
C ALA A 165 -11.84 -14.90 -11.96
N TYR A 166 -11.01 -14.93 -13.00
CA TYR A 166 -10.23 -13.81 -13.48
C TYR A 166 -10.07 -13.87 -15.00
N TRP A 167 -10.39 -12.79 -15.68
CA TRP A 167 -10.25 -12.65 -17.13
C TRP A 167 -9.51 -11.34 -17.46
N VAL A 168 -8.61 -11.36 -18.42
CA VAL A 168 -7.86 -10.16 -18.83
C VAL A 168 -7.66 -10.10 -20.34
N CYS A 169 -7.81 -8.91 -20.90
CA CYS A 169 -7.39 -8.62 -22.26
C CYS A 169 -6.69 -7.25 -22.35
N ARG A 170 -6.06 -7.00 -23.48
CA ARG A 170 -5.53 -5.69 -23.83
C ARG A 170 -6.07 -5.24 -25.18
N GLY A 171 -6.63 -4.03 -25.22
CA GLY A 171 -7.04 -3.39 -26.46
C GLY A 171 -5.85 -3.13 -27.38
N SER A 172 -6.05 -3.26 -28.68
CA SER A 172 -5.05 -2.92 -29.69
C SER A 172 -4.71 -1.43 -29.64
N TRP A 173 -3.56 -1.03 -30.18
CA TRP A 173 -3.17 0.39 -30.22
C TRP A 173 -4.01 1.26 -31.18
N SER A 174 -4.89 0.66 -31.97
CA SER A 174 -5.70 1.39 -32.95
C SER A 174 -6.81 2.18 -32.27
N TYR A 175 -6.72 3.52 -32.28
CA TYR A 175 -7.81 4.37 -31.78
C TYR A 175 -9.11 4.21 -32.55
N VAL A 176 -9.05 3.78 -33.82
CA VAL A 176 -10.24 3.60 -34.67
C VAL A 176 -10.85 2.21 -34.59
N HIS A 177 -10.20 1.25 -33.92
CA HIS A 177 -10.75 -0.11 -33.74
C HIS A 177 -11.18 -0.38 -32.30
N ASN A 178 -11.05 0.61 -31.41
CA ASN A 178 -11.41 0.49 -30.01
C ASN A 178 -12.39 1.60 -29.61
N LYS A 179 -13.35 1.24 -28.77
CA LYS A 179 -14.38 2.14 -28.27
C LYS A 179 -13.88 2.99 -27.10
N ILE A 180 -14.69 4.00 -26.75
CA ILE A 180 -14.52 4.85 -25.57
C ILE A 180 -15.77 4.71 -24.70
N ILE A 181 -15.62 4.34 -23.42
CA ILE A 181 -16.75 4.31 -22.47
C ILE A 181 -17.03 5.74 -22.02
N SER A 182 -18.29 6.18 -22.07
CA SER A 182 -18.61 7.61 -21.98
C SER A 182 -19.49 8.04 -20.78
N ASP A 183 -20.20 7.11 -20.17
CA ASP A 183 -21.23 7.33 -19.12
C ASP A 183 -20.73 6.99 -17.71
N THR A 184 -19.44 7.15 -17.46
CA THR A 184 -18.78 6.64 -16.24
C THR A 184 -18.87 7.58 -15.05
N GLU A 185 -19.31 8.83 -15.24
CA GLU A 185 -19.31 9.93 -14.26
C GLU A 185 -17.92 10.33 -13.72
N CYS A 186 -16.89 9.51 -13.89
CA CYS A 186 -15.51 9.74 -13.49
C CYS A 186 -14.55 9.99 -14.67
N GLY A 187 -15.10 10.32 -15.84
CA GLY A 187 -14.36 10.64 -17.07
C GLY A 187 -14.34 9.51 -18.10
N GLN A 188 -14.25 9.86 -19.38
CA GLN A 188 -14.33 8.90 -20.48
C GLN A 188 -13.14 7.92 -20.50
N ILE A 189 -13.39 6.65 -20.79
CA ILE A 189 -12.38 5.59 -20.75
C ILE A 189 -12.05 5.11 -22.18
N PRO A 190 -10.93 5.54 -22.78
CA PRO A 190 -10.49 5.01 -24.07
C PRO A 190 -9.96 3.58 -23.89
N LEU A 191 -10.40 2.65 -24.74
CA LEU A 191 -10.03 1.23 -24.65
C LEU A 191 -8.81 0.85 -25.50
N ALA A 192 -8.38 1.72 -26.40
CA ALA A 192 -7.18 1.52 -27.20
C ALA A 192 -5.92 1.43 -26.32
N GLY A 193 -5.17 0.35 -26.46
CA GLY A 193 -3.97 0.07 -25.67
C GLY A 193 -4.21 -0.21 -24.18
N SER A 194 -5.45 -0.10 -23.70
CA SER A 194 -5.85 -0.27 -22.31
C SER A 194 -5.91 -1.75 -21.93
N VAL A 195 -5.51 -2.05 -20.70
CA VAL A 195 -5.68 -3.38 -20.09
C VAL A 195 -7.03 -3.40 -19.41
N VAL A 196 -7.83 -4.45 -19.68
CA VAL A 196 -9.13 -4.69 -19.07
C VAL A 196 -9.05 -5.98 -18.28
N GLU A 197 -9.35 -5.91 -16.99
CA GLU A 197 -9.37 -7.04 -16.08
C GLU A 197 -10.79 -7.17 -15.52
N VAL A 198 -11.31 -8.40 -15.51
CA VAL A 198 -12.61 -8.75 -14.94
C VAL A 198 -12.38 -9.80 -13.86
N MET A 199 -12.80 -9.49 -12.64
CA MET A 199 -12.59 -10.29 -11.44
C MET A 199 -13.95 -10.64 -10.84
N GLY A 200 -14.25 -11.92 -10.67
CA GLY A 200 -15.55 -12.39 -10.16
C GLY A 200 -16.55 -12.79 -11.26
N GLN A 201 -17.81 -12.97 -10.88
CA GLN A 201 -18.89 -13.49 -11.72
C GLN A 201 -20.11 -12.55 -11.67
N ASN A 202 -21.10 -12.77 -12.54
CA ASN A 202 -22.23 -11.86 -12.82
C ASN A 202 -22.91 -11.18 -11.61
N ASP A 203 -22.94 -11.81 -10.44
CA ASP A 203 -23.56 -11.29 -9.21
C ASP A 203 -22.60 -10.52 -8.29
N ALA A 204 -21.29 -10.71 -8.46
CA ALA A 204 -20.22 -10.01 -7.74
C ALA A 204 -18.99 -9.88 -8.65
N THR A 205 -18.88 -8.75 -9.36
CA THR A 205 -17.79 -8.48 -10.30
C THR A 205 -17.11 -7.15 -10.01
N THR A 206 -15.79 -7.14 -10.15
CA THR A 206 -14.99 -5.93 -10.31
C THR A 206 -14.37 -5.90 -11.72
N ILE A 207 -14.57 -4.82 -12.46
CA ILE A 207 -13.89 -4.56 -13.72
C ILE A 207 -12.87 -3.46 -13.49
N ARG A 208 -11.61 -3.70 -13.81
CA ARG A 208 -10.55 -2.70 -13.73
C ARG A 208 -9.98 -2.42 -15.11
N ILE A 209 -9.87 -1.16 -15.46
CA ILE A 209 -9.30 -0.69 -16.72
C ILE A 209 -8.10 0.20 -16.41
N THR A 210 -6.93 -0.20 -16.90
CA THR A 210 -5.71 0.60 -16.83
C THR A 210 -5.42 1.16 -18.21
N THR A 211 -5.46 2.49 -18.34
CA THR A 211 -5.23 3.18 -19.61
C THR A 211 -3.73 3.41 -19.86
N PRO A 212 -3.29 3.45 -21.14
CA PRO A 212 -1.89 3.66 -21.48
C PRO A 212 -1.42 5.10 -21.19
N SER A 213 -0.13 5.33 -21.42
CA SER A 213 0.51 6.62 -21.16
C SER A 213 0.04 7.75 -22.09
N THR A 214 -0.57 7.39 -23.22
CA THR A 214 -1.16 8.27 -24.22
C THR A 214 -2.59 7.85 -24.53
N THR A 215 -3.42 8.80 -24.96
CA THR A 215 -4.83 8.58 -25.29
C THR A 215 -5.20 9.37 -26.56
N PRO A 216 -6.38 9.11 -27.15
CA PRO A 216 -6.89 9.96 -28.23
C PRO A 216 -6.92 11.44 -27.85
N ALA A 217 -6.85 12.31 -28.86
CA ALA A 217 -6.92 13.76 -28.66
C ALA A 217 -8.20 14.15 -27.89
N GLY A 218 -8.06 15.06 -26.92
CA GLY A 218 -9.15 15.48 -26.04
C GLY A 218 -9.36 14.61 -24.79
N LEU A 219 -8.65 13.48 -24.65
CA LEU A 219 -8.76 12.57 -23.50
C LEU A 219 -7.46 12.46 -22.70
N SER A 220 -6.62 13.51 -22.69
CA SER A 220 -5.32 13.52 -22.01
C SER A 220 -5.41 13.22 -20.52
N ASP A 221 -6.54 13.61 -19.92
CA ASP A 221 -6.80 13.36 -18.50
C ASP A 221 -6.92 11.86 -18.26
N SER A 222 -7.55 11.11 -19.15
CA SER A 222 -7.71 9.65 -19.02
C SER A 222 -6.45 8.85 -19.33
N ALA A 223 -5.30 9.47 -19.63
CA ALA A 223 -4.04 8.76 -19.82
C ALA A 223 -3.36 8.45 -18.46
N ASN A 224 -2.73 7.29 -18.31
CA ASN A 224 -2.14 6.81 -17.05
C ASN A 224 -3.16 6.79 -15.90
N ALA A 225 -4.39 6.38 -16.22
CA ALA A 225 -5.49 6.32 -15.27
C ALA A 225 -5.88 4.87 -15.01
N GLN A 226 -6.41 4.64 -13.81
CA GLN A 226 -7.04 3.39 -13.43
C GLN A 226 -8.49 3.67 -13.11
N PHE A 227 -9.38 2.93 -13.78
CA PHE A 227 -10.81 3.01 -13.60
C PHE A 227 -11.29 1.67 -13.04
N THR A 228 -12.10 1.70 -11.99
CA THR A 228 -12.62 0.50 -11.33
C THR A 228 -14.13 0.58 -11.29
N TYR A 229 -14.79 -0.36 -11.96
CA TYR A 229 -16.22 -0.59 -11.85
C TYR A 229 -16.46 -1.72 -10.85
N VAL A 230 -17.36 -1.52 -9.90
CA VAL A 230 -17.76 -2.55 -8.94
C VAL A 230 -19.25 -2.79 -9.08
N TYR A 231 -19.63 -4.06 -9.19
CA TYR A 231 -21.01 -4.52 -9.24
C TYR A 231 -21.21 -5.68 -8.27
N ASN A 232 -22.08 -5.50 -7.28
CA ASN A 232 -22.46 -6.54 -6.31
C ASN A 232 -23.99 -6.74 -6.32
N GLY A 233 -24.64 -6.53 -7.47
CA GLY A 233 -26.09 -6.40 -7.60
C GLY A 233 -26.55 -4.94 -7.70
N ILE A 234 -27.72 -4.72 -8.31
CA ILE A 234 -28.25 -3.39 -8.60
C ILE A 234 -28.51 -2.55 -7.34
N ASP A 235 -28.83 -3.21 -6.22
CA ASP A 235 -29.14 -2.58 -4.93
C ASP A 235 -27.89 -2.07 -4.18
N TYR A 236 -26.68 -2.38 -4.66
CA TYR A 236 -25.41 -2.06 -4.00
C TYR A 236 -24.67 -0.90 -4.66
N SER A 237 -25.40 0.02 -5.30
CA SER A 237 -24.87 1.23 -5.93
C SER A 237 -23.67 0.94 -6.86
N PRO A 238 -23.87 0.12 -7.91
CA PRO A 238 -22.80 -0.17 -8.85
C PRO A 238 -22.35 1.09 -9.58
N GLY A 239 -21.06 1.21 -9.87
CA GLY A 239 -20.54 2.41 -10.50
C GLY A 239 -19.03 2.40 -10.72
N TRP A 240 -18.59 3.32 -11.58
CA TRP A 240 -17.18 3.55 -11.87
C TRP A 240 -16.55 4.47 -10.83
N ARG A 241 -15.27 4.21 -10.56
CA ARG A 241 -14.39 5.06 -9.77
C ARG A 241 -13.10 5.25 -10.55
N ARG A 242 -12.47 6.40 -10.36
CA ARG A 242 -11.17 6.70 -10.95
C ARG A 242 -10.17 6.98 -9.84
N ASP A 243 -9.06 6.26 -9.85
CA ASP A 243 -8.06 6.40 -8.80
C ASP A 243 -7.26 7.70 -8.94
N TYR A 244 -6.93 8.31 -7.81
CA TYR A 244 -5.96 9.40 -7.75
C TYR A 244 -4.53 8.85 -7.84
N ASN A 245 -3.67 9.56 -8.57
CA ASN A 245 -2.27 9.21 -8.75
C ASN A 245 -1.41 10.45 -9.03
N THR A 246 -0.14 10.25 -9.39
CA THR A 246 0.81 11.35 -9.65
C THR A 246 0.40 12.27 -10.82
N LYS A 247 -0.44 11.79 -11.75
CA LYS A 247 -0.99 12.55 -12.87
C LYS A 247 -2.41 13.05 -12.59
N ASN A 248 -3.29 12.18 -12.08
CA ASN A 248 -4.62 12.53 -11.61
C ASN A 248 -4.57 12.89 -10.12
N LYS A 249 -4.14 14.12 -9.80
CA LYS A 249 -4.05 14.56 -8.40
C LYS A 249 -5.41 15.07 -7.92
N PRO A 250 -5.82 14.78 -6.68
CA PRO A 250 -7.02 15.39 -6.12
C PRO A 250 -6.83 16.91 -6.02
N THR A 251 -7.88 17.67 -6.30
CA THR A 251 -7.95 19.07 -5.92
C THR A 251 -8.20 19.21 -4.43
N ALA A 252 -7.96 20.41 -3.87
CA ALA A 252 -8.27 20.64 -2.46
C ALA A 252 -9.76 20.40 -2.17
N ALA A 253 -10.65 20.81 -3.09
CA ALA A 253 -12.08 20.57 -2.98
C ALA A 253 -12.42 19.07 -2.95
N ASP A 254 -11.76 18.26 -3.79
CA ASP A 254 -12.01 16.82 -3.88
C ASP A 254 -11.79 16.06 -2.56
N VAL A 255 -10.88 16.55 -1.72
CA VAL A 255 -10.53 15.93 -0.43
C VAL A 255 -11.05 16.73 0.77
N GLY A 256 -11.91 17.72 0.55
CA GLY A 256 -12.42 18.60 1.62
C GLY A 256 -11.33 19.48 2.27
N ALA A 257 -10.21 19.68 1.59
CA ALA A 257 -9.14 20.59 2.02
C ALA A 257 -9.39 22.01 1.52
N LEU A 258 -8.84 22.99 2.24
CA LEU A 258 -8.79 24.36 1.78
C LEU A 258 -7.70 24.51 0.69
N PRO A 259 -7.96 25.26 -0.40
CA PRO A 259 -6.93 25.58 -1.39
C PRO A 259 -5.69 26.24 -0.76
N VAL A 260 -4.52 26.05 -1.34
CA VAL A 260 -3.24 26.61 -0.83
C VAL A 260 -3.26 28.14 -0.66
N ASN A 261 -4.06 28.84 -1.47
CA ASN A 261 -4.22 30.29 -1.42
C ASN A 261 -5.51 30.74 -0.71
N ALA A 262 -6.31 29.79 -0.20
CA ALA A 262 -7.45 30.16 0.63
C ALA A 262 -6.92 30.60 1.99
N VAL A 263 -7.20 31.85 2.35
CA VAL A 263 -7.07 32.30 3.74
C VAL A 263 -8.04 31.44 4.53
N ALA A 264 -7.54 30.64 5.48
CA ALA A 264 -8.42 29.97 6.43
C ALA A 264 -9.32 31.05 7.03
N GLN A 265 -10.66 30.93 6.96
CA GLN A 265 -11.53 31.95 7.57
C GLN A 265 -11.22 32.16 9.06
N ALA A 266 -10.60 31.15 9.71
CA ALA A 266 -10.03 31.22 11.04
C ALA A 266 -8.84 32.21 11.22
N ALA A 267 -8.24 32.68 10.13
CA ALA A 267 -7.18 33.71 10.16
C ALA A 267 -7.74 35.14 10.13
N ALA A 268 -9.02 35.34 9.79
CA ALA A 268 -9.66 36.65 9.86
C ALA A 268 -10.14 36.98 11.29
N LYS A 269 -10.43 35.96 12.10
CA LYS A 269 -10.85 36.11 13.50
C LYS A 269 -10.43 34.92 14.35
N LEU A 270 -9.89 35.18 15.55
CA LEU A 270 -9.64 34.17 16.57
C LEU A 270 -10.95 33.49 16.97
N ALA A 271 -11.01 32.15 16.80
CA ALA A 271 -12.17 31.33 17.17
C ALA A 271 -12.57 31.50 18.64
N THR A 272 -11.59 31.74 19.52
CA THR A 272 -11.85 32.18 20.89
C THR A 272 -11.14 33.51 21.12
N PRO A 273 -11.87 34.64 21.24
CA PRO A 273 -11.30 35.94 21.54
C PRO A 273 -10.40 35.89 22.78
N ARG A 274 -9.38 36.74 22.79
CA ARG A 274 -8.47 36.92 23.93
C ARG A 274 -8.56 38.36 24.41
N THR A 275 -8.06 38.63 25.59
CA THR A 275 -7.92 40.00 26.09
C THR A 275 -6.45 40.41 26.02
N ILE A 276 -6.16 41.60 25.48
CA ILE A 276 -4.86 42.25 25.59
C ILE A 276 -5.04 43.40 26.58
N ASN A 277 -4.40 43.28 27.75
CA ASN A 277 -4.56 44.25 28.86
C ASN A 277 -6.04 44.57 29.18
N GLY A 278 -6.87 43.53 29.22
CA GLY A 278 -8.31 43.64 29.52
C GLY A 278 -9.20 44.07 28.35
N VAL A 279 -8.63 44.47 27.19
CA VAL A 279 -9.40 44.81 25.99
C VAL A 279 -9.59 43.57 25.12
N PRO A 280 -10.84 43.17 24.78
CA PRO A 280 -11.09 42.06 23.87
C PRO A 280 -10.45 42.29 22.49
N PHE A 281 -9.78 41.25 21.99
CA PHE A 281 -9.16 41.21 20.68
C PHE A 281 -9.41 39.85 20.05
N ASP A 282 -9.96 39.89 18.85
CA ASP A 282 -10.21 38.72 18.03
C ASP A 282 -9.62 38.85 16.62
N GLY A 283 -8.90 39.93 16.31
CA GLY A 283 -8.25 40.13 15.02
C GLY A 283 -9.14 40.75 13.93
N SER A 284 -10.43 41.00 14.18
CA SER A 284 -11.31 41.59 13.16
C SER A 284 -11.09 43.09 12.93
N ALA A 285 -10.37 43.77 13.82
CA ALA A 285 -10.03 45.19 13.73
C ALA A 285 -8.75 45.51 14.54
N ASN A 286 -8.21 46.71 14.34
CA ASN A 286 -7.12 47.23 15.17
C ASN A 286 -7.56 47.37 16.63
N ILE A 287 -6.65 47.13 17.56
CA ILE A 287 -6.88 47.33 18.99
C ILE A 287 -6.56 48.77 19.41
N ALA A 288 -7.43 49.37 20.21
CA ALA A 288 -7.19 50.67 20.85
C ALA A 288 -6.96 50.46 22.35
N LEU A 289 -5.79 50.87 22.84
CA LEU A 289 -5.45 50.82 24.26
C LEU A 289 -5.49 52.22 24.85
N THR A 290 -6.16 52.37 25.99
CA THR A 290 -6.16 53.62 26.76
C THR A 290 -4.98 53.65 27.74
N HIS A 291 -4.66 54.83 28.27
CA HIS A 291 -3.70 54.95 29.38
C HIS A 291 -4.10 54.08 30.58
N ALA A 292 -5.39 53.86 30.82
CA ALA A 292 -5.85 52.94 31.86
C ALA A 292 -5.52 51.48 31.54
N ASN A 293 -5.70 51.03 30.28
CA ASN A 293 -5.30 49.68 29.85
C ASN A 293 -3.78 49.46 29.97
N LEU A 294 -2.99 50.53 29.88
CA LEU A 294 -1.54 50.46 29.99
C LEU A 294 -1.03 50.65 31.44
N GLY A 295 -1.92 50.86 32.41
CA GLY A 295 -1.52 51.13 33.80
C GLY A 295 -0.91 52.53 34.02
N LEU A 296 -1.14 53.46 33.10
CA LEU A 296 -0.54 54.81 33.10
C LEU A 296 -1.44 55.89 33.73
N THR A 297 -2.55 55.52 34.38
CA THR A 297 -3.49 56.48 34.96
C THR A 297 -2.82 57.42 35.98
N GLU A 298 -2.01 56.87 36.88
CA GLU A 298 -1.31 57.67 37.90
C GLU A 298 -0.26 58.59 37.26
N THR A 299 0.49 58.09 36.27
CA THR A 299 1.47 58.89 35.52
C THR A 299 0.81 60.09 34.84
N VAL A 300 -0.34 59.90 34.19
CA VAL A 300 -1.10 60.99 33.55
C VAL A 300 -1.58 62.01 34.59
N ASN A 301 -2.09 61.55 35.74
CA ASN A 301 -2.54 62.43 36.82
C ASN A 301 -1.40 63.25 37.42
N LEU A 302 -0.25 62.63 37.68
CA LEU A 302 0.93 63.34 38.19
C LEU A 302 1.49 64.33 37.18
N ALA A 303 1.52 63.97 35.89
CA ALA A 303 1.96 64.87 34.83
C ALA A 303 1.03 66.08 34.66
N ALA A 304 -0.28 65.92 34.87
CA ALA A 304 -1.24 67.02 34.86
C ALA A 304 -1.02 68.04 36.01
N GLY A 305 -0.33 67.64 37.09
CA GLY A 305 0.01 68.52 38.21
C GLY A 305 1.41 69.13 38.15
N ALA A 306 2.17 68.92 37.07
CA ALA A 306 3.49 69.50 36.90
C ALA A 306 3.43 71.00 36.55
N LEU A 307 4.53 71.73 36.76
CA LEU A 307 4.63 73.17 36.46
C LEU A 307 4.32 73.45 34.98
N GLU A 308 3.23 74.16 34.73
CA GLU A 308 2.79 74.52 33.38
C GLU A 308 3.52 75.77 32.90
N LYS A 309 4.24 75.65 31.78
CA LYS A 309 5.00 76.76 31.21
C LYS A 309 4.16 78.03 31.00
N ALA A 310 2.90 77.87 30.58
CA ALA A 310 1.99 78.99 30.34
C ALA A 310 1.54 79.72 31.62
N LYS A 311 1.62 79.06 32.77
CA LYS A 311 1.18 79.60 34.06
C LYS A 311 2.23 80.48 34.73
N ASN A 312 3.45 80.57 34.19
CA ASN A 312 4.53 81.47 34.65
C ASN A 312 4.70 81.48 36.20
N GLY A 313 4.62 80.30 36.83
CA GLY A 313 4.81 80.14 38.27
C GLY A 313 3.60 80.48 39.14
N THR A 314 2.44 80.80 38.56
CA THR A 314 1.19 81.01 39.34
C THR A 314 0.71 79.73 40.03
N ASP A 315 1.09 78.58 39.49
CA ASP A 315 0.83 77.21 39.91
C ASP A 315 1.84 76.65 40.94
N ILE A 316 2.82 77.46 41.37
CA ILE A 316 3.71 77.10 42.47
C ILE A 316 2.92 77.23 43.79
N PRO A 317 2.76 76.15 44.58
CA PRO A 317 1.97 76.19 45.81
C PRO A 317 2.57 77.08 46.90
N ASP A 318 3.89 77.00 47.08
CA ASP A 318 4.64 77.83 48.02
C ASP A 318 5.61 78.74 47.27
N LYS A 319 5.09 79.91 46.87
CA LYS A 319 5.85 80.92 46.13
C LYS A 319 6.96 81.54 46.99
N VAL A 320 6.82 81.55 48.32
CA VAL A 320 7.80 82.15 49.23
C VAL A 320 9.01 81.24 49.35
N ALA A 321 8.81 79.94 49.63
CA ALA A 321 9.90 78.97 49.66
C ALA A 321 10.57 78.86 48.28
N PHE A 322 9.79 78.86 47.19
CA PHE A 322 10.34 78.87 45.84
C PHE A 322 11.18 80.12 45.58
N TYR A 323 10.69 81.31 45.91
CA TYR A 323 11.45 82.55 45.77
C TYR A 323 12.75 82.48 46.59
N ASN A 324 12.68 82.12 47.88
CA ASN A 324 13.87 82.00 48.73
C ASN A 324 14.92 81.04 48.16
N ASN A 325 14.51 79.88 47.61
CA ASN A 325 15.41 78.91 46.98
C ASN A 325 16.03 79.43 45.67
N VAL A 326 15.44 80.46 45.05
CA VAL A 326 15.86 81.00 43.75
C VAL A 326 16.62 82.34 43.89
N THR A 327 16.32 83.18 44.88
CA THR A 327 16.91 84.53 45.05
C THR A 327 17.87 84.69 46.23
N LEU A 328 17.75 83.95 47.34
CA LEU A 328 18.70 84.04 48.45
C LEU A 328 20.00 83.31 48.08
N ARG A 329 21.11 84.05 47.99
CA ARG A 329 22.41 83.55 47.53
C ARG A 329 23.36 83.11 48.62
N GLY A 330 23.17 83.59 49.85
CA GLY A 330 23.99 83.20 50.99
C GLY A 330 23.99 84.23 52.11
N THR A 331 24.94 84.07 53.03
CA THR A 331 25.12 84.96 54.18
C THR A 331 26.57 85.43 54.24
N LEU A 332 26.77 86.74 54.32
CA LEU A 332 28.06 87.38 54.53
C LEU A 332 28.30 87.54 56.04
N VAL A 333 29.41 86.99 56.55
CA VAL A 333 29.74 86.93 57.98
C VAL A 333 31.15 87.49 58.26
N ASP A 334 31.57 87.53 59.53
CA ASP A 334 32.88 88.01 59.96
C ASP A 334 34.05 87.39 59.16
N GLY A 335 35.03 88.22 58.80
CA GLY A 335 36.21 87.80 58.02
C GLY A 335 35.98 87.61 56.51
N MET A 336 34.73 87.66 56.03
CA MET A 336 34.43 87.68 54.59
C MET A 336 34.57 89.10 54.02
N THR A 337 34.30 89.27 52.73
CA THR A 337 34.25 90.56 52.04
C THR A 337 32.95 90.70 51.28
N PHE A 338 32.41 91.92 51.18
CA PHE A 338 31.30 92.20 50.26
C PHE A 338 31.68 91.78 48.84
N ALA A 339 32.97 91.79 48.48
CA ALA A 339 33.45 91.42 47.15
C ALA A 339 33.31 89.92 46.85
N ASN A 340 33.12 89.08 47.88
CA ASN A 340 32.78 87.67 47.73
C ASN A 340 31.33 87.45 47.23
N CYS A 341 30.44 88.42 47.42
CA CYS A 341 29.04 88.35 46.99
C CYS A 341 28.89 88.81 45.53
N ASP A 342 29.41 88.05 44.57
CA ASP A 342 29.52 88.47 43.16
C ASP A 342 28.43 87.94 42.21
N LYS A 343 27.41 87.25 42.75
CA LYS A 343 26.29 86.69 41.96
C LYS A 343 25.01 87.45 42.22
N ALA A 344 24.23 87.71 41.17
CA ALA A 344 22.96 88.40 41.30
C ALA A 344 21.98 87.64 42.22
N GLY A 345 21.42 88.34 43.20
CA GLY A 345 20.49 87.86 44.22
C GLY A 345 20.75 88.52 45.57
N ASP A 346 20.01 88.09 46.58
CA ASP A 346 20.06 88.67 47.91
C ASP A 346 21.03 87.89 48.81
N TYR A 347 21.85 88.59 49.57
CA TYR A 347 22.67 88.02 50.62
C TYR A 347 22.24 88.62 51.96
N VAL A 348 22.12 87.77 52.98
CA VAL A 348 22.00 88.26 54.35
C VAL A 348 23.36 88.73 54.81
N VAL A 349 23.45 89.92 55.41
CA VAL A 349 24.69 90.40 56.02
C VAL A 349 24.55 90.25 57.54
N ALA A 350 25.40 89.44 58.13
CA ALA A 350 25.41 89.10 59.55
C ALA A 350 26.85 89.12 60.09
N ILE A 351 27.42 90.33 60.11
CA ILE A 351 28.79 90.62 60.56
C ILE A 351 28.73 91.15 62.00
N ASN A 352 29.33 90.45 62.95
CA ASN A 352 29.37 90.86 64.35
C ASN A 352 30.42 91.96 64.60
N ASP A 353 31.59 91.83 63.97
CA ASP A 353 32.66 92.82 64.05
C ASP A 353 33.00 93.34 62.65
N PRO A 354 32.46 94.52 62.27
CA PRO A 354 32.73 95.15 60.98
C PRO A 354 34.22 95.31 60.68
N ASN A 355 35.09 95.37 61.70
CA ASN A 355 36.53 95.50 61.49
C ASN A 355 37.15 94.28 60.79
N THR A 356 36.54 93.10 60.94
CA THR A 356 36.99 91.85 60.29
C THR A 356 36.72 91.80 58.78
N VAL A 357 35.83 92.65 58.27
CA VAL A 357 35.45 92.71 56.85
C VAL A 357 36.23 93.83 56.17
N ALA A 358 37.19 93.47 55.33
CA ALA A 358 38.17 94.40 54.77
C ALA A 358 37.54 95.54 53.94
N ASP A 359 36.48 95.22 53.20
CA ASP A 359 35.80 96.11 52.27
C ASP A 359 34.41 96.55 52.76
N MET A 360 34.21 96.51 54.08
CA MET A 360 33.02 97.01 54.74
C MET A 360 32.78 98.47 54.34
N PRO A 361 31.55 98.88 53.99
CA PRO A 361 31.25 100.27 53.70
C PRO A 361 31.60 101.20 54.87
N VAL A 362 32.13 102.38 54.56
CA VAL A 362 32.60 103.38 55.54
C VAL A 362 31.93 104.73 55.27
N TYR A 363 31.46 105.40 56.32
CA TYR A 363 30.96 106.78 56.28
C TYR A 363 31.71 107.64 57.31
N LYS A 364 32.27 108.77 56.87
CA LYS A 364 33.07 109.70 57.71
C LYS A 364 34.16 109.01 58.56
N GLY A 365 34.77 107.97 58.01
CA GLY A 365 35.86 107.22 58.67
C GLY A 365 35.40 106.10 59.61
N GLN A 366 34.10 105.88 59.79
CA GLN A 366 33.54 104.77 60.57
C GLN A 366 32.89 103.72 59.67
N LYS A 367 33.16 102.43 59.93
CA LYS A 367 32.48 101.32 59.24
C LYS A 367 31.00 101.31 59.59
N LEU A 368 30.14 101.05 58.60
CA LEU A 368 28.70 100.94 58.81
C LEU A 368 28.38 99.72 59.70
N TYR A 369 27.18 99.71 60.30
CA TYR A 369 26.69 98.60 61.10
C TYR A 369 26.65 97.29 60.29
N GLY A 370 26.99 96.16 60.91
CA GLY A 370 27.28 94.87 60.25
C GLY A 370 26.09 93.95 59.96
N TYR A 371 24.86 94.37 60.24
CA TYR A 371 23.66 93.56 60.01
C TYR A 371 22.72 94.23 59.02
N GLY A 372 22.27 93.49 58.01
CA GLY A 372 21.43 94.03 56.94
C GLY A 372 21.21 93.07 55.79
N VAL A 373 20.82 93.62 54.65
CA VAL A 373 20.67 92.89 53.39
C VAL A 373 21.60 93.51 52.35
N LEU A 374 22.29 92.65 51.63
CA LEU A 374 23.06 93.00 50.45
C LEU A 374 22.32 92.48 49.21
N HIS A 375 21.76 93.39 48.43
CA HIS A 375 21.22 93.07 47.12
C HIS A 375 22.33 93.20 46.08
N VAL A 376 22.55 92.12 45.33
CA VAL A 376 23.53 92.09 44.25
C VAL A 376 22.77 91.97 42.94
N PHE A 377 23.09 92.84 41.99
CA PHE A 377 22.58 92.72 40.63
C PHE A 377 23.71 92.75 39.62
N GLN A 378 23.53 92.03 38.52
CA GLN A 378 24.53 91.88 37.48
C GLN A 378 23.92 92.17 36.12
N HIS A 379 24.58 93.03 35.35
CA HIS A 379 24.18 93.34 33.98
C HIS A 379 25.41 93.40 33.08
N GLY A 380 25.61 92.37 32.25
CA GLY A 380 26.87 92.19 31.52
C GLY A 380 28.05 91.97 32.47
N ASN A 381 29.12 92.76 32.29
CA ASN A 381 30.33 92.69 33.13
C ASN A 381 30.25 93.53 34.41
N PHE A 382 29.12 94.21 34.65
CA PHE A 382 28.91 95.06 35.80
C PHE A 382 28.30 94.27 36.96
N VAL A 383 28.90 94.40 38.16
CA VAL A 383 28.35 93.88 39.43
C VAL A 383 28.04 95.04 40.36
N GLY A 384 26.75 95.23 40.59
CA GLY A 384 26.18 96.18 41.52
C GLY A 384 25.94 95.57 42.89
N GLN A 385 26.29 96.29 43.95
CA GLN A 385 26.10 95.85 45.33
C GLN A 385 25.45 96.96 46.17
N GLU A 386 24.17 96.75 46.52
CA GLU A 386 23.38 97.61 47.40
C GLU A 386 23.33 97.00 48.80
N TYR A 387 23.99 97.64 49.76
CA TYR A 387 23.90 97.26 51.17
C TYR A 387 23.00 98.21 51.93
N ILE A 388 21.96 97.67 52.55
CA ILE A 388 21.11 98.39 53.50
C ILE A 388 21.29 97.72 54.86
N ASN A 389 21.77 98.47 55.85
CA ASN A 389 21.87 97.96 57.21
C ASN A 389 20.55 98.13 57.98
N HIS A 390 20.41 97.45 59.12
CA HIS A 390 19.19 97.50 59.95
C HIS A 390 18.87 98.89 60.50
N ASN A 391 19.85 99.79 60.59
CA ASN A 391 19.67 101.16 61.06
C ASN A 391 19.19 102.10 59.95
N GLY A 392 19.08 101.61 58.71
CA GLY A 392 18.65 102.38 57.55
C GLY A 392 19.77 103.11 56.82
N ASP A 393 21.04 102.88 57.17
CA ASP A 393 22.15 103.38 56.36
C ASP A 393 22.23 102.60 55.06
N PHE A 394 22.48 103.31 53.97
CA PHE A 394 22.61 102.76 52.64
C PHE A 394 24.03 102.95 52.11
N ALA A 395 24.63 101.88 51.64
CA ALA A 395 25.88 101.92 50.90
C ALA A 395 25.68 101.25 49.54
N TRP A 396 26.17 101.93 48.51
CA TRP A 396 26.20 101.41 47.17
C TRP A 396 27.64 101.33 46.70
N ARG A 397 27.98 100.25 46.01
CA ARG A 397 29.22 100.18 45.26
C ARG A 397 29.07 99.35 44.00
N GLN A 398 29.96 99.65 43.07
CA GLN A 398 30.14 98.93 41.83
C GLN A 398 31.53 98.30 41.85
N LYS A 399 31.61 97.03 41.46
CA LYS A 399 32.86 96.34 41.18
C LYS A 399 33.19 96.37 39.69
#